data_AF-R0I8V6-F1
#
_entry.id   AF-R0I8V6-F1
#
_cell.length_a   1.000
_cell.length_b   1.000
_cell.length_c   1.000
_cell.angle_alpha   90.00
_cell.angle_beta   90.00
_cell.angle_gamma   90.00
#
_symmetry.space_group_name_H-M   'P 1'
#
loop_
_entity.id
_entity.type
_entity.pdbx_description
1 polymer ?
#
loop_
_entity_poly.entity_id
_entity_poly.type
_entity_poly.pdbx_seq_one_letter_code
_entity_poly.pdbx_strand_id
1 'polypeptide(L)'
;MDQATEEEARAATTVFWDIMKCPVPDGLNPGLVLPCIRRFLDRNGYRGPLTVTAFGKLSDVPTEILRQVYSSGISLSIVTPC
;
A
#
# COMPACT_ATOMS: atom_id res chain seq x y z
N MET A 1 -15.04 -5.91 4.28
CA MET A 1 -14.03 -6.95 4.59
C MET A 1 -14.49 -7.55 5.90
N ASP A 2 -14.65 -8.85 5.94
CA ASP A 2 -15.09 -9.54 7.15
C ASP A 2 -13.92 -9.69 8.13
N GLN A 3 -14.21 -10.12 9.35
CA GLN A 3 -13.14 -10.45 10.30
C GLN A 3 -12.42 -11.71 9.85
N ALA A 4 -11.09 -11.69 9.98
CA ALA A 4 -10.24 -12.83 9.69
C ALA A 4 -10.58 -14.01 10.62
N THR A 5 -10.61 -15.21 10.04
CA THR A 5 -10.50 -16.47 10.77
C THR A 5 -9.11 -16.62 11.41
N GLU A 6 -8.92 -17.60 12.29
CA GLU A 6 -7.63 -17.83 12.94
C GLU A 6 -6.51 -18.17 11.94
N GLU A 7 -6.84 -18.85 10.84
CA GLU A 7 -5.92 -19.15 9.75
C GLU A 7 -5.55 -17.88 8.97
N GLU A 8 -6.55 -17.09 8.56
CA GLU A 8 -6.34 -15.85 7.82
C GLU A 8 -5.58 -14.79 8.63
N ALA A 9 -5.76 -14.79 9.95
CA ALA A 9 -5.09 -13.86 10.85
C ALA A 9 -3.55 -13.94 10.76
N ARG A 10 -3.02 -15.13 10.42
CA ARG A 10 -1.58 -15.39 10.28
C ARG A 10 -1.11 -15.45 8.83
N ALA A 11 -2.04 -15.48 7.87
CA ALA A 11 -1.74 -15.56 6.46
C ALA A 11 -0.99 -14.32 5.96
N ALA A 12 -0.12 -14.51 4.97
CA ALA A 12 0.52 -13.40 4.28
C ALA A 12 -0.53 -12.61 3.48
N THR A 13 -0.53 -11.30 3.65
CA THR A 13 -1.42 -10.37 2.94
C THR A 13 -0.61 -9.57 1.93
N THR A 14 -1.07 -9.55 0.68
CA THR A 14 -0.48 -8.74 -0.38
C THR A 14 -1.49 -7.69 -0.83
N VAL A 15 -1.09 -6.42 -0.81
CA VAL A 15 -1.90 -5.29 -1.26
C VAL A 15 -1.30 -4.71 -2.53
N PHE A 16 -2.11 -4.64 -3.57
CA PHE A 16 -1.78 -3.95 -4.81
C PHE A 16 -2.51 -2.62 -4.84
N TRP A 17 -1.76 -1.53 -4.93
CA TRP A 17 -2.28 -0.17 -4.89
C TRP A 17 -2.02 0.55 -6.22
N ASP A 18 -3.09 0.83 -6.95
CA ASP A 18 -3.03 1.71 -8.13
C ASP A 18 -2.91 3.16 -7.67
N ILE A 19 -1.69 3.71 -7.71
CA ILE A 19 -1.41 5.06 -7.21
C ILE A 19 -2.04 6.14 -8.09
N MET A 20 -2.39 5.82 -9.35
CA MET A 20 -3.02 6.76 -10.28
C MET A 20 -4.53 6.86 -10.03
N LYS A 21 -5.18 5.73 -9.76
CA LYS A 21 -6.62 5.71 -9.44
C LYS A 21 -6.91 6.11 -8.00
N CYS A 22 -5.99 5.84 -7.09
CA CYS A 22 -6.12 6.14 -5.66
C CYS A 22 -4.90 6.94 -5.18
N PRO A 23 -4.72 8.20 -5.61
CA PRO A 23 -3.57 9.00 -5.22
C PRO A 23 -3.58 9.31 -3.71
N VAL A 24 -2.41 9.67 -3.18
CA VAL A 24 -2.32 10.23 -1.83
C VAL A 24 -3.01 11.60 -1.84
N PRO A 25 -3.98 11.85 -0.93
CA PRO A 25 -4.65 13.15 -0.86
C PRO A 25 -3.68 14.29 -0.54
N ASP A 26 -3.98 15.48 -1.06
CA ASP A 26 -3.17 16.67 -0.84
C ASP A 26 -3.03 17.01 0.66
N GLY A 27 -1.82 17.40 1.05
CA GLY A 27 -1.50 17.76 2.43
C GLY A 27 -1.30 16.58 3.39
N LEU A 28 -1.51 15.33 2.94
CA LEU A 28 -1.19 14.14 3.73
C LEU A 28 0.22 13.63 3.45
N ASN A 29 0.88 13.12 4.49
CA ASN A 29 2.19 12.51 4.37
C ASN A 29 2.07 11.14 3.66
N PRO A 30 2.70 10.95 2.47
CA PRO A 30 2.65 9.69 1.74
C PRO A 30 3.24 8.49 2.51
N GLY A 31 4.18 8.75 3.43
CA GLY A 31 4.75 7.72 4.30
C GLY A 31 3.74 7.11 5.30
N LEU A 32 2.54 7.70 5.44
CA LEU A 32 1.48 7.16 6.30
C LEU A 32 0.63 6.09 5.61
N VAL A 33 0.78 5.87 4.30
CA VAL A 33 -0.04 4.90 3.56
C VAL A 33 0.13 3.48 4.13
N LEU A 34 1.38 3.01 4.30
CA LEU A 34 1.63 1.67 4.84
C LEU A 34 1.11 1.50 6.28
N PRO A 35 1.42 2.40 7.24
CA PRO A 35 0.85 2.34 8.58
C PRO A 35 -0.69 2.34 8.60
N CYS A 36 -1.34 3.13 7.74
CA CYS A 36 -2.79 3.17 7.63
C CYS A 36 -3.37 1.85 7.13
N ILE A 37 -2.78 1.26 6.07
CA ILE A 37 -3.17 -0.07 5.56
C ILE A 37 -2.98 -1.12 6.64
N ARG A 38 -1.82 -1.15 7.30
CA ARG A 38 -1.52 -2.09 8.39
C ARG A 38 -2.55 -2.00 9.52
N ARG A 39 -2.85 -0.78 9.97
CA ARG A 39 -3.85 -0.54 11.02
C ARG A 39 -5.25 -0.99 10.62
N PHE A 40 -5.63 -0.79 9.35
CA PHE A 40 -6.90 -1.27 8.83
C PHE A 40 -6.96 -2.81 8.83
N LEU A 41 -5.91 -3.48 8.36
CA LEU A 41 -5.81 -4.94 8.35
C LEU A 41 -5.84 -5.53 9.77
N ASP A 42 -5.04 -4.98 10.69
CA ASP A 42 -4.97 -5.43 12.08
C ASP A 42 -6.34 -5.33 12.79
N ARG A 43 -7.12 -4.27 12.50
CA ARG A 43 -8.49 -4.08 13.02
C ARG A 43 -9.47 -5.14 12.53
N ASN A 44 -9.23 -5.70 11.36
CA ASN A 44 -10.02 -6.78 10.80
C ASN A 44 -9.44 -8.17 11.09
N GLY A 45 -8.39 -8.26 11.91
CA GLY A 45 -7.79 -9.54 12.33
C GLY A 45 -6.64 -10.04 11.47
N TYR A 46 -6.33 -9.40 10.34
CA TYR A 46 -5.23 -9.78 9.44
C TYR A 46 -3.90 -9.22 9.97
N ARG A 47 -3.15 -10.06 10.69
CA ARG A 47 -1.93 -9.66 11.41
C ARG A 47 -0.64 -10.29 10.88
N GLY A 48 -0.77 -11.16 9.87
CA GLY A 48 0.35 -11.82 9.23
C GLY A 48 1.31 -10.87 8.49
N PRO A 49 2.28 -11.43 7.76
CA PRO A 49 3.20 -10.65 6.93
C PRO A 49 2.43 -9.80 5.92
N LEU A 50 2.81 -8.52 5.78
CA LEU A 50 2.17 -7.57 4.86
C LEU A 50 3.17 -7.12 3.80
N THR A 51 2.81 -7.33 2.54
CA THR A 51 3.53 -6.79 1.39
C THR A 51 2.63 -5.79 0.67
N VAL A 52 3.11 -4.58 0.43
CA VAL A 52 2.36 -3.56 -0.32
C VAL A 52 3.17 -3.14 -1.54
N THR A 53 2.52 -3.16 -2.70
CA THR A 53 3.11 -2.73 -3.97
C THR A 53 2.24 -1.65 -4.58
N ALA A 54 2.81 -0.45 -4.73
CA ALA A 54 2.21 0.62 -5.52
C ALA A 54 2.60 0.46 -6.99
N PHE A 55 1.64 0.59 -7.89
CA PHE A 55 1.84 0.45 -9.33
C PHE A 55 1.12 1.54 -10.11
N GLY A 56 1.60 1.80 -11.33
CA GLY A 56 1.00 2.76 -12.26
C GLY A 56 2.04 3.45 -13.14
N LYS A 57 1.63 4.52 -13.82
CA LYS A 57 2.53 5.40 -14.57
C LYS A 57 3.25 6.34 -13.60
N LEU A 58 4.29 5.83 -12.95
CA LEU A 58 4.99 6.54 -11.87
C LEU A 58 5.62 7.86 -12.33
N SER A 59 5.88 8.04 -13.63
CA SER A 59 6.34 9.33 -14.19
C SER A 59 5.38 10.49 -13.94
N ASP A 60 4.10 10.20 -13.74
CA ASP A 60 3.04 11.19 -13.56
C ASP A 60 2.80 11.51 -12.07
N VAL A 61 3.50 10.82 -11.16
CA VAL A 61 3.44 11.04 -9.71
C VAL A 61 4.64 11.89 -9.28
N PRO A 62 4.45 12.94 -8.46
CA PRO A 62 5.56 13.73 -7.93
C PRO A 62 6.63 12.86 -7.27
N THR A 63 7.90 13.08 -7.62
CA THR A 63 9.03 12.29 -7.12
C THR A 63 9.13 12.30 -5.59
N GLU A 64 8.76 13.40 -4.93
CA GLU A 64 8.72 13.46 -3.46
C GLU A 64 7.74 12.44 -2.88
N ILE A 65 6.56 12.30 -3.49
CA ILE A 65 5.55 11.32 -3.05
C ILE A 65 6.10 9.91 -3.22
N LEU A 66 6.67 9.60 -4.40
CA LEU A 66 7.27 8.29 -4.65
C LEU A 66 8.41 7.96 -3.68
N ARG A 67 9.25 8.95 -3.36
CA ARG A 67 10.35 8.79 -2.40
C ARG A 67 9.83 8.48 -1.00
N GLN A 68 8.82 9.21 -0.54
CA GLN A 68 8.19 8.97 0.77
C GLN A 68 7.53 7.59 0.82
N VAL A 69 6.75 7.23 -0.22
CA VAL A 69 6.13 5.90 -0.35
C VAL A 69 7.19 4.79 -0.30
N TYR A 70 8.24 4.90 -1.11
CA TYR A 70 9.32 3.90 -1.14
C TYR A 70 10.06 3.79 0.21
N SER A 71 10.40 4.93 0.82
CA SER A 71 11.07 4.96 2.13
C SER A 71 10.22 4.38 3.26
N SER A 72 8.89 4.37 3.10
CA SER A 72 7.98 3.74 4.06
C SER A 72 7.94 2.21 3.98
N GLY A 73 8.62 1.61 2.99
CA GLY A 73 8.64 0.16 2.78
C GLY A 73 7.62 -0.35 1.76
N ILE A 74 6.98 0.54 1.00
CA ILE A 74 6.10 0.16 -0.11
C ILE A 74 6.94 -0.01 -1.37
N SER A 75 6.81 -1.17 -2.02
CA SER A 75 7.46 -1.43 -3.30
C SER A 75 6.82 -0.61 -4.41
N LEU A 76 7.64 -0.07 -5.32
CA LEU A 76 7.17 0.64 -6.51
C LEU A 76 7.34 -0.26 -7.74
N SER A 77 6.27 -0.46 -8.50
CA SER A 77 6.27 -1.22 -9.76
C SER A 77 5.89 -0.31 -10.92
N ILE A 78 6.80 -0.16 -11.88
CA ILE A 78 6.53 0.55 -13.13
C ILE A 78 5.75 -0.40 -14.03
N VAL A 79 4.53 -0.01 -14.40
CA VAL A 79 3.75 -0.71 -15.41
C VAL A 79 3.92 0.04 -16.72
N THR A 80 4.74 -0.52 -17.63
CA THR A 80 4.81 -0.02 -19.00
C THR A 80 3.60 -0.54 -19.78
N PRO A 81 2.80 0.31 -20.44
CA PRO A 81 1.77 -0.17 -21.36
C PRO A 81 2.45 -0.96 -22.48
N CYS A 82 1.95 -2.16 -22.76
CA CYS A 82 2.41 -3.03 -23.83
C CYS A 82 2.17 -2.40 -25.21
#